data_AF-A0A8T6N4P1-F1
#
_entry.id   AF-A0A8T6N4P1-F1
#
_cell.length_a   1.000
_cell.length_b   1.000
_cell.length_c   1.000
_cell.angle_alpha   90.00
_cell.angle_beta   90.00
_cell.angle_gamma   90.00
#
_symmetry.space_group_name_H-M   'P 1'
#
loop_
_entity.id
_entity.type
_entity.pdbx_description
1 polymer ?
#
loop_
_entity_poly.entity_id
_entity_poly.type
_entity_poly.pdbx_seq_one_letter_code
_entity_poly.pdbx_strand_id
1 'polypeptide(L)' 'MATDDITFVQVDSRDLLDAVNDLAVSNQTDAPASASFYRNRALNLLWPYLTTDQRKSHSDYLETKEYQGPSKLILDSK' A
#
# COMPACT_ATOMS: atom_id res chain seq x y z
N MET A 1 20.81 -24.14 9.12
CA MET A 1 19.82 -23.06 9.19
C MET A 1 19.79 -22.44 7.81
N ALA A 2 18.67 -22.50 7.09
CA ALA A 2 18.53 -21.76 5.84
C ALA A 2 18.53 -20.29 6.22
N THR A 3 19.55 -19.55 5.82
CA THR A 3 19.49 -18.10 5.80
C THR A 3 18.41 -17.75 4.81
N ASP A 4 17.31 -17.15 5.26
CA ASP A 4 16.31 -16.60 4.35
C ASP A 4 17.05 -15.65 3.41
N ASP A 5 17.15 -16.03 2.13
CA ASP A 5 17.75 -15.21 1.10
C ASP A 5 16.85 -13.97 0.95
N ILE A 6 17.24 -12.88 1.61
CA ILE A 6 16.56 -11.59 1.48
C ILE A 6 16.68 -11.16 0.03
N THR A 7 15.59 -11.34 -0.72
CA THR A 7 15.51 -10.89 -2.11
C THR A 7 15.29 -9.38 -2.11
N PHE A 8 16.30 -8.63 -2.54
CA PHE A 8 16.19 -7.19 -2.72
C PHE A 8 15.43 -6.90 -4.02
N VAL A 9 14.25 -6.28 -3.91
CA VAL A 9 13.52 -5.78 -5.07
C VAL A 9 13.86 -4.31 -5.30
N GLN A 10 14.31 -3.98 -6.50
CA GLN A 10 14.58 -2.60 -6.89
C GLN A 10 13.25 -1.90 -7.18
N VAL A 11 12.92 -0.87 -6.39
CA VAL A 11 11.75 -0.01 -6.58
C VAL A 11 12.14 1.20 -7.42
N ASP A 12 11.31 1.64 -8.37
CA ASP A 12 11.55 2.93 -9.04
C ASP A 12 11.55 4.04 -7.99
N SER A 13 12.61 4.86 -8.01
CA SER A 13 12.78 5.97 -7.06
C SER A 13 11.58 6.92 -6.99
N ARG A 14 10.82 7.07 -8.09
CA ARG A 14 9.62 7.91 -8.15
C ARG A 14 8.46 7.27 -7.39
N ASP A 15 8.19 6.00 -7.64
CA ASP A 15 7.13 5.26 -6.93
C ASP A 15 7.40 5.20 -5.43
N LEU A 16 8.67 5.03 -5.04
CA LEU A 16 9.07 5.06 -3.62
C LEU A 16 8.86 6.46 -3.01
N LEU A 17 9.27 7.52 -3.71
CA LEU A 17 9.11 8.89 -3.24
C LEU A 17 7.61 9.26 -3.10
N ASP A 18 6.80 8.88 -4.08
CA ASP A 18 5.35 9.12 -4.07
C ASP A 18 4.67 8.34 -2.94
N ALA A 19 5.05 7.08 -2.72
CA ALA A 19 4.54 6.28 -1.60
C ALA A 19 4.91 6.87 -0.24
N VAL A 20 6.16 7.34 -0.06
CA VAL A 20 6.60 8.00 1.18
C VAL A 20 5.83 9.30 1.40
N ASN A 21 5.62 10.09 0.34
CA ASN A 21 4.84 11.33 0.41
C ASN A 21 3.38 11.05 0.81
N ASP A 22 2.75 10.06 0.20
CA ASP A 22 1.39 9.64 0.58
C ASP A 22 1.31 9.22 2.05
N LEU A 23 2.27 8.43 2.53
CA LEU A 23 2.31 8.03 3.94
C LEU A 23 2.53 9.23 4.87
N ALA A 24 3.35 10.21 4.47
CA ALA A 24 3.56 11.43 5.24
C ALA A 24 2.28 12.28 5.33
N VAL A 25 1.59 12.48 4.20
CA VAL A 25 0.31 13.21 4.14
C VAL A 25 -0.77 12.48 4.94
N SER A 26 -0.76 11.15 4.97
CA SER A 26 -1.74 10.35 5.74
C SER A 26 -1.73 10.63 7.25
N ASN A 27 -0.66 11.22 7.78
CA ASN A 27 -0.52 11.57 9.19
C ASN A 27 -0.84 13.05 9.49
N GLN A 28 -1.17 13.85 8.48
CA GLN A 28 -1.51 15.26 8.65
C GLN A 28 -2.98 15.43 9.06
N THR A 29 -3.25 16.35 9.99
CA THR A 29 -4.60 16.60 10.49
C THR A 29 -5.48 17.39 9.52
N ASP A 30 -4.87 18.08 8.56
CA ASP A 30 -5.51 18.91 7.53
C ASP A 30 -5.44 18.27 6.13
N ALA A 31 -5.11 16.98 6.04
CA ALA A 31 -5.06 16.26 4.78
C ALA A 31 -6.43 16.30 4.07
N PRO A 32 -6.49 16.54 2.75
CA PRO A 32 -7.75 16.68 2.01
C PRO A 32 -8.52 15.35 1.85
N ALA A 33 -7.91 14.21 2.21
CA ALA A 33 -8.55 12.90 2.20
C ALA A 33 -8.20 12.12 3.47
N SER A 34 -8.93 11.02 3.71
CA SER A 34 -8.71 10.19 4.90
C SER A 34 -7.35 9.47 4.85
N ALA A 35 -6.77 9.16 6.02
CA ALA A 35 -5.51 8.42 6.11
C ALA A 35 -5.54 7.09 5.32
N SER A 36 -6.70 6.41 5.29
CA SER A 36 -6.90 5.17 4.54
C SER A 36 -6.73 5.36 3.03
N PHE A 37 -7.16 6.50 2.47
CA PHE A 37 -6.99 6.80 1.04
C PHE A 37 -5.51 6.81 0.65
N TYR A 38 -4.70 7.59 1.38
CA TYR A 38 -3.26 7.70 1.12
C TYR A 38 -2.51 6.39 1.35
N ARG A 39 -2.86 5.65 2.41
CA ARG A 39 -2.29 4.32 2.65
C ARG A 39 -2.58 3.37 1.49
N ASN A 40 -3.81 3.35 0.97
CA ASN A 40 -4.15 2.53 -0.19
C ASN A 40 -3.39 2.97 -1.45
N ARG A 41 -3.16 4.28 -1.65
CA ARG A 41 -2.39 4.79 -2.78
C ARG A 41 -0.93 4.34 -2.73
N ALA A 42 -0.29 4.47 -1.56
CA ALA A 42 1.06 3.96 -1.33
C ALA A 42 1.17 2.45 -1.55
N LEU A 43 0.17 1.67 -1.09
CA LEU A 43 0.15 0.22 -1.30
C LEU A 43 0.03 -0.15 -2.79
N ASN A 44 -0.81 0.54 -3.55
CA ASN A 44 -0.95 0.29 -4.98
C ASN A 44 0.35 0.62 -5.76
N LEU A 45 1.04 1.70 -5.37
CA LEU A 45 2.34 2.06 -5.97
C LEU A 45 3.40 0.99 -5.71
N LEU A 46 3.43 0.44 -4.50
CA LEU A 46 4.45 -0.54 -4.10
C LEU A 46 4.11 -1.98 -4.50
N TRP A 47 2.85 -2.28 -4.82
CA TRP A 47 2.36 -3.63 -5.14
C TRP A 47 3.17 -4.37 -6.21
N PRO A 48 3.56 -3.74 -7.35
CA PRO A 48 4.36 -4.41 -8.38
C PRO A 48 5.72 -4.91 -7.88
N TYR A 49 6.25 -4.29 -6.83
CA TYR A 49 7.57 -4.58 -6.26
C TYR A 49 7.54 -5.59 -5.11
N LEU A 50 6.34 -6.00 -4.67
CA LEU A 50 6.22 -7.05 -3.66
C LEU A 50 6.48 -8.42 -4.28
N THR A 51 7.21 -9.27 -3.57
CA THR A 51 7.33 -10.69 -3.91
C THR A 51 5.99 -11.40 -3.75
N THR A 52 5.83 -12.59 -4.34
CA THR A 52 4.60 -13.39 -4.21
C THR A 52 4.24 -13.65 -2.75
N ASP A 53 5.22 -13.96 -1.91
CA ASP A 53 5.00 -14.23 -0.48
C ASP A 53 4.59 -12.96 0.28
N GLN A 54 5.18 -11.81 -0.06
CA GLN A 54 4.79 -10.52 0.54
C GLN A 54 3.38 -10.11 0.15
N ARG A 55 2.98 -10.31 -1.12
CA ARG A 55 1.61 -10.07 -1.58
C ARG A 55 0.63 -10.98 -0.84
N LYS A 56 0.97 -12.27 -0.69
CA LYS A 56 0.14 -13.24 0.04
C LYS A 56 -0.02 -12.85 1.50
N SER A 57 1.07 -12.55 2.20
CA SER A 57 1.03 -12.08 3.59
C SER A 57 0.19 -10.80 3.74
N HIS A 58 0.25 -9.90 2.76
CA HIS A 58 -0.59 -8.70 2.75
C HIS A 58 -2.07 -9.02 2.53
N SER A 59 -2.41 -9.88 1.57
CA SER A 59 -3.78 -10.35 1.35
C SER A 59 -4.34 -11.04 2.60
N ASP A 60 -3.59 -11.93 3.23
CA ASP A 60 -3.97 -12.61 4.47
C ASP A 60 -4.18 -11.59 5.62
N TYR A 61 -3.33 -10.56 5.70
CA TYR A 61 -3.51 -9.47 6.65
C TYR A 61 -4.80 -8.66 6.38
N LEU A 62 -5.13 -8.38 5.12
CA LEU A 62 -6.36 -7.67 4.76
C LEU A 62 -7.62 -8.50 5.02
N GLU A 63 -7.58 -9.81 4.75
CA GLU A 63 -8.68 -10.75 5.02
C GLU A 63 -8.97 -10.87 6.53
N THR A 64 -7.92 -10.92 7.35
CA THR A 64 -8.04 -10.98 8.82
C THR A 64 -8.42 -9.65 9.45
N LYS A 65 -8.22 -8.53 8.75
CA LYS A 65 -8.56 -7.16 9.17
C LYS A 65 -9.83 -6.65 8.49
N GLU A 66 -10.85 -7.48 8.29
CA GLU A 66 -12.18 -7.07 7.77
C GLU A 66 -12.07 -5.96 6.69
N TYR A 67 -11.12 -6.10 5.76
CA TYR A 67 -10.85 -5.06 4.78
C TYR A 67 -12.03 -5.01 3.83
N GLN A 68 -12.81 -3.94 3.92
CA GLN A 68 -13.81 -3.65 2.90
C GLN A 68 -13.05 -3.31 1.63
N GLY A 69 -13.02 -4.27 0.71
CA GLY A 69 -12.35 -4.14 -0.57
C GLY A 69 -12.75 -2.88 -1.33
N PRO A 70 -12.02 -2.55 -2.41
CA PRO A 70 -12.26 -1.35 -3.21
C PRO A 70 -13.65 -1.27 -3.87
N SER A 71 -14.53 -2.27 -3.68
CA SER A 71 -15.94 -2.24 -4.09
C SER A 71 -16.76 -1.14 -3.41
N LYS A 72 -16.22 -0.43 -2.40
CA LYS A 72 -16.82 0.80 -1.84
C LYS A 72 -16.15 2.11 -2.26
N LEU A 73 -15.14 2.06 -3.15
CA LEU A 73 -14.74 3.25 -3.88
C LEU A 73 -15.79 3.52 -4.96
N ILE A 74 -16.95 4.04 -4.55
CA ILE A 74 -17.78 4.83 -5.44
C ILE A 74 -16.88 5.99 -5.85
N LEU A 75 -16.31 5.90 -7.05
CA LEU A 75 -15.85 7.07 -7.77
C LEU A 75 -17.10 7.91 -7.96
N ASP A 76 -17.25 8.92 -7.11
CA ASP A 76 -18.32 9.88 -7.25
C ASP A 76 -18.12 10.57 -8.60
N SER A 77 -18.92 10.16 -9.57
CA SER A 77 -19.05 10.81 -10.86
C SER A 77 -20.46 11.37 -10.94
N LYS A 78 -20.77 12.39 -10.13
CA LYS A 78 -21.37 13.67 -10.53
C LYS A 78 -21.79 14.52 -9.35
#